data_AF-A0A969C7M6-F1
#
_entry.id   AF-A0A969C7M6-F1
#
_cell.length_a   1.000
_cell.length_b   1.000
_cell.length_c   1.000
_cell.angle_alpha   90.00
_cell.angle_beta   90.00
_cell.angle_gamma   90.00
#
_symmetry.space_group_name_H-M   'P 1'
#
loop_
_entity.id
_entity.type
_entity.pdbx_description
1 polymer ?
#
loop_
_entity_poly.entity_id
_entity_poly.type
_entity_poly.pdbx_seq_one_letter_code
_entity_poly.pdbx_strand_id
1 'polypeptide(L)'
;MEAQVRLRPPTNRVDPRAVRYWMTSEAIVIGVNNYEFLQSLSCARQDAWAMKTFLEREVGFDRVYYFAEDALAVNGVSMKPTRNNLRRVMRDTFAKPFMGDGDNFLVLF
;
A
#
# COMPACT_ATOMS: atom_id res chain seq x y z
N MET A 1 3.73 -30.70 -40.83
CA MET A 1 4.15 -29.37 -41.30
C MET A 1 3.31 -28.36 -40.52
N GLU A 2 3.74 -28.00 -39.32
CA GLU A 2 3.02 -27.09 -38.43
C GLU A 2 3.37 -25.64 -38.79
N ALA A 3 2.35 -24.84 -39.11
CA ALA A 3 2.51 -23.42 -39.35
C ALA A 3 2.55 -22.69 -38.00
N GLN A 4 3.69 -22.07 -37.69
CA GLN A 4 3.81 -21.14 -36.56
C GLN A 4 2.86 -19.95 -36.75
N VAL A 5 1.84 -19.86 -35.90
CA VAL A 5 1.04 -18.64 -35.73
C VAL A 5 1.91 -17.62 -35.01
N ARG A 6 2.50 -16.68 -35.77
CA ARG A 6 3.13 -15.49 -35.17
C ARG A 6 2.05 -14.60 -34.57
N LEU A 7 1.89 -14.65 -33.26
CA LEU A 7 1.08 -13.70 -32.51
C LEU A 7 1.66 -12.29 -32.76
N ARG A 8 0.90 -11.42 -33.42
CA ARG A 8 1.22 -10.00 -33.46
C ARG A 8 0.95 -9.41 -32.07
N PRO A 9 1.81 -8.52 -31.54
CA PRO A 9 1.49 -7.85 -30.29
C PRO A 9 0.23 -7.01 -30.48
N PRO A 10 -0.70 -6.96 -29.51
CA PRO A 10 -1.93 -6.21 -29.65
C PRO A 10 -1.64 -4.72 -29.82
N THR A 11 -2.02 -4.17 -30.98
CA THR A 11 -1.94 -2.74 -31.34
C THR A 11 -3.02 -1.89 -30.69
N ASN A 12 -3.39 -2.18 -29.45
CA ASN A 12 -4.22 -1.25 -28.68
C ASN A 12 -3.29 -0.32 -27.92
N ARG A 13 -3.16 0.92 -28.40
CA ARG A 13 -2.78 2.04 -27.53
C ARG A 13 -3.86 2.12 -26.47
N VAL A 14 -3.62 1.49 -25.32
CA VAL A 14 -4.51 1.59 -24.18
C VAL A 14 -4.55 3.06 -23.77
N ASP A 15 -5.74 3.64 -23.67
CA ASP A 15 -5.90 4.98 -23.12
C ASP A 15 -5.23 4.99 -21.73
N PRO A 16 -4.22 5.84 -21.48
CA PRO A 16 -3.55 5.90 -20.18
C PRO A 16 -4.52 6.12 -19.02
N ARG A 17 -5.68 6.77 -19.29
CA ARG A 17 -6.74 6.96 -18.31
C ARG A 17 -7.55 5.70 -18.07
N ALA A 18 -7.72 4.85 -19.08
CA ALA A 18 -8.35 3.55 -18.93
C ALA A 18 -7.46 2.58 -18.15
N VAL A 19 -6.13 2.63 -18.32
CA VAL A 19 -5.17 1.80 -17.55
C VAL A 19 -5.34 2.00 -16.04
N ARG A 20 -5.54 3.24 -15.60
CA ARG A 20 -5.75 3.60 -14.19
C ARG A 20 -7.04 3.02 -13.58
N TYR A 21 -8.01 2.62 -14.40
CA TYR A 21 -9.25 1.98 -13.89
C TYR A 21 -9.09 0.48 -13.58
N TRP A 22 -7.98 -0.15 -13.95
CA TRP A 22 -7.73 -1.59 -13.70
C TRP A 22 -6.56 -1.84 -12.74
N MET A 23 -5.76 -0.82 -12.44
CA MET A 23 -4.61 -0.93 -11.55
C MET A 23 -4.98 -0.41 -10.17
N THR A 24 -4.83 -1.26 -9.16
CA THR A 24 -4.98 -0.86 -7.76
C THR A 24 -3.63 -0.47 -7.17
N SER A 25 -3.66 0.57 -6.34
CA SER A 25 -2.50 1.15 -5.68
C SER A 25 -2.73 1.25 -4.19
N GLU A 26 -1.99 0.42 -3.45
CA GLU A 26 -2.12 0.35 -2.00
C GLU A 26 -0.77 0.53 -1.30
N ALA A 27 -0.80 1.12 -0.10
CA ALA A 27 0.41 1.33 0.69
C ALA A 27 0.21 1.00 2.17
N ILE A 28 1.29 0.57 2.82
CA ILE A 28 1.44 0.57 4.27
C ILE A 28 2.51 1.62 4.62
N VAL A 29 2.17 2.53 5.52
CA VAL A 29 3.07 3.53 6.04
C VAL A 29 3.11 3.42 7.57
N ILE A 30 4.30 3.23 8.11
CA ILE A 30 4.53 2.99 9.53
C ILE A 30 5.43 4.10 10.08
N GLY A 31 5.04 4.70 11.19
CA GLY A 31 5.88 5.64 11.94
C GLY A 31 5.87 5.30 13.42
N VAL A 32 7.04 5.02 13.98
CA VAL A 32 7.21 4.70 15.40
C VAL A 32 8.23 5.64 16.01
N ASN A 33 7.79 6.51 16.92
CA ASN A 33 8.68 7.37 17.66
C ASN A 33 9.15 6.71 18.95
N ASN A 34 8.29 5.97 19.63
CA ASN A 34 8.55 5.45 20.97
C ASN A 34 8.79 3.94 20.92
N TYR A 35 10.06 3.57 21.04
CA TYR A 35 10.49 2.18 21.18
C TYR A 35 10.66 1.85 22.66
N GLU A 36 10.26 0.64 23.06
CA GLU A 36 10.34 0.21 24.46
C GLU A 36 11.79 0.02 24.95
N PHE A 37 12.69 -0.42 24.07
CA PHE A 37 14.07 -0.76 24.38
C PHE A 37 15.12 0.08 23.62
N LEU A 38 14.67 1.07 22.83
CA LEU A 38 15.55 1.92 22.04
C LEU A 38 15.24 3.40 22.30
N GLN A 39 16.18 4.27 21.93
CA GLN A 39 15.99 5.71 22.03
C GLN A 39 14.78 6.16 21.20
N SER A 40 13.93 7.02 21.79
CA SER A 40 12.81 7.61 21.06
C SER A 40 13.28 8.50 19.92
N LEU A 41 12.56 8.42 18.80
CA LEU A 41 12.71 9.27 17.63
C LEU A 41 11.74 10.46 17.69
N SER A 42 12.08 11.56 17.03
CA SER A 42 11.22 12.74 16.94
C SER A 42 10.42 12.82 15.64
N CYS A 43 10.89 12.19 14.56
CA CYS A 43 10.37 12.43 13.21
C CYS A 43 9.61 11.27 12.56
N ALA A 44 9.84 10.01 12.93
CA ALA A 44 9.32 8.85 12.19
C ALA A 44 7.79 8.88 12.04
N ARG A 45 7.05 9.26 13.10
CA ARG A 45 5.60 9.47 13.03
C ARG A 45 5.20 10.60 12.06
N GLN A 46 5.97 11.68 12.02
CA GLN A 46 5.68 12.81 11.15
C GLN A 46 6.00 12.48 9.68
N ASP A 47 7.09 11.74 9.44
CA ASP A 47 7.47 11.24 8.12
C ASP A 47 6.39 10.30 7.58
N ALA A 48 5.90 9.39 8.41
CA ALA A 48 4.78 8.51 8.07
C ALA A 48 3.49 9.28 7.74
N TRP A 49 3.17 10.31 8.51
CA TRP A 49 1.99 11.14 8.22
C TRP A 49 2.13 11.93 6.92
N ALA A 50 3.31 12.50 6.67
CA ALA A 50 3.60 13.23 5.44
C ALA A 50 3.50 12.29 4.22
N MET A 51 4.07 11.09 4.32
CA MET A 51 4.00 10.09 3.26
C MET A 51 2.57 9.63 3.02
N LYS A 52 1.80 9.32 4.07
CA LYS A 52 0.36 9.01 3.93
C LYS A 52 -0.37 10.10 3.16
N THR A 53 -0.18 11.35 3.58
CA THR A 53 -0.83 12.51 2.98
C THR A 53 -0.43 12.69 1.52
N PHE A 54 0.85 12.55 1.20
CA PHE A 54 1.39 12.63 -0.16
C PHE A 54 0.83 11.53 -1.06
N LEU A 55 0.85 10.28 -0.61
CA LEU A 55 0.34 9.14 -1.37
C LEU A 55 -1.16 9.28 -1.64
N GLU A 56 -1.96 9.67 -0.65
CA GLU A 56 -3.40 9.84 -0.81
C GLU A 56 -3.77 11.04 -1.70
N ARG A 57 -3.10 12.19 -1.52
CA ARG A 57 -3.55 13.45 -2.14
C ARG A 57 -2.87 13.77 -3.46
N GLU A 58 -1.57 13.53 -3.56
CA GLU A 58 -0.77 13.93 -4.72
C GLU A 58 -0.61 12.78 -5.70
N VAL A 59 -0.32 11.58 -5.19
CA VAL A 59 -0.13 10.40 -6.05
C VAL A 59 -1.47 9.73 -6.39
N GLY A 60 -2.44 9.83 -5.49
CA GLY A 60 -3.78 9.26 -5.66
C GLY A 60 -3.83 7.76 -5.42
N PHE A 61 -3.10 7.27 -4.41
CA PHE A 61 -3.20 5.88 -3.96
C PHE A 61 -4.63 5.56 -3.52
N ASP A 62 -5.13 4.39 -3.93
CA ASP A 62 -6.50 3.94 -3.62
C ASP A 62 -6.69 3.66 -2.13
N ARG A 63 -5.63 3.15 -1.47
CA ARG A 63 -5.65 2.88 -0.02
C ARG A 63 -4.28 3.09 0.60
N VAL A 64 -4.25 3.77 1.74
CA VAL A 64 -3.04 3.85 2.57
C VAL A 64 -3.36 3.42 4.01
N TYR A 65 -2.77 2.31 4.43
CA TYR A 65 -2.80 1.85 5.81
C TYR A 65 -1.74 2.62 6.61
N TYR A 66 -2.18 3.46 7.53
CA TYR A 66 -1.31 4.27 8.38
C TYR A 66 -1.20 3.66 9.78
N PHE A 67 0.03 3.35 10.20
CA PHE A 67 0.33 2.84 11.53
C PHE A 67 1.22 3.81 12.30
N ALA A 68 0.73 4.31 13.43
CA ALA A 68 1.45 5.20 14.34
C ALA A 68 0.85 5.11 15.75
N GLU A 69 1.57 5.58 16.79
CA GLU A 69 1.11 5.41 18.17
C GLU A 69 -0.26 6.06 18.44
N ASP A 70 -0.57 7.14 17.72
CA ASP A 70 -1.82 7.89 17.78
C ASP A 70 -2.79 7.57 16.64
N ALA A 71 -2.48 6.56 15.81
CA ALA A 71 -3.35 6.18 14.70
C ALA A 71 -4.72 5.73 15.23
N LEU A 72 -5.77 6.32 14.66
CA LEU A 72 -7.15 5.97 14.98
C LEU A 72 -7.46 4.54 14.53
N ALA A 73 -8.34 3.88 15.28
CA ALA A 73 -8.86 2.58 14.87
C ALA A 73 -9.71 2.71 13.60
N VAL A 74 -9.52 1.80 12.66
CA VAL A 74 -10.30 1.71 11.42
C VAL A 74 -11.21 0.49 11.54
N ASN A 75 -12.53 0.69 11.47
CA ASN A 75 -13.53 -0.38 11.61
C ASN A 75 -13.34 -1.23 12.90
N GLY A 76 -12.98 -0.57 14.01
CA GLY A 76 -12.70 -1.24 15.29
C GLY A 76 -11.37 -1.99 15.36
N VAL A 77 -10.55 -1.95 14.31
CA VAL A 77 -9.19 -2.51 14.29
C VAL A 77 -8.19 -1.44 14.69
N SER A 78 -7.39 -1.71 15.72
CA SER A 78 -6.32 -0.81 16.15
C SER A 78 -5.22 -0.74 15.09
N MET A 79 -4.85 0.49 14.71
CA MET A 79 -3.75 0.78 13.80
C MET A 79 -2.47 1.20 14.54
N LYS A 80 -2.37 0.93 15.85
CA LYS A 80 -1.11 1.11 16.57
C LYS A 80 -0.03 0.22 15.97
N PRO A 81 1.25 0.64 15.90
CA PRO A 81 2.31 -0.01 15.15
C PRO A 81 2.90 -1.20 15.92
N THR A 82 2.05 -2.13 16.34
CA THR A 82 2.44 -3.36 17.00
C THR A 82 2.55 -4.48 15.99
N ARG A 83 3.43 -5.45 16.24
CA ARG A 83 3.57 -6.66 15.42
C ARG A 83 2.23 -7.37 15.20
N ASN A 84 1.38 -7.43 16.22
CA ASN A 84 0.10 -8.12 16.15
C ASN A 84 -0.90 -7.37 15.25
N ASN A 85 -0.97 -6.05 15.36
CA ASN A 85 -1.85 -5.24 14.51
C ASN A 85 -1.41 -5.31 13.04
N LEU A 86 -0.11 -5.14 12.77
CA LEU A 86 0.43 -5.20 11.42
C LEU A 86 0.21 -6.59 10.79
N ARG A 87 0.51 -7.66 11.53
CA ARG A 87 0.28 -9.04 11.09
C ARG A 87 -1.21 -9.32 10.84
N ARG A 88 -2.11 -8.76 11.64
CA ARG A 88 -3.56 -8.91 11.45
C ARG A 88 -3.99 -8.25 10.14
N VAL A 89 -3.65 -6.98 9.94
CA VAL A 89 -4.01 -6.25 8.71
C VAL A 89 -3.44 -6.97 7.49
N MET A 90 -2.15 -7.34 7.51
CA MET A 90 -1.57 -8.11 6.42
C MET A 90 -2.33 -9.43 6.20
N ARG A 91 -2.62 -10.21 7.24
CA ARG A 91 -3.36 -11.46 7.04
C ARG A 91 -4.73 -11.23 6.43
N ASP A 92 -5.48 -10.25 6.93
CA ASP A 92 -6.85 -9.98 6.48
C ASP A 92 -6.86 -9.45 5.03
N THR A 93 -5.89 -8.60 4.67
CA THR A 93 -5.71 -8.06 3.33
C THR A 93 -5.26 -9.14 2.33
N PHE A 94 -4.25 -9.93 2.68
CA PHE A 94 -3.67 -10.96 1.79
C PHE A 94 -4.44 -12.30 1.80
N ALA A 95 -5.49 -12.46 2.62
CA ALA A 95 -6.31 -13.68 2.66
C ALA A 95 -7.23 -13.85 1.44
N LYS A 96 -7.41 -12.81 0.63
CA LYS A 96 -8.14 -12.82 -0.64
C LYS A 96 -7.19 -12.39 -1.75
N PRO A 97 -7.48 -12.68 -3.04
CA PRO A 97 -6.76 -12.07 -4.15
C PRO A 97 -6.76 -10.56 -3.95
N PHE A 98 -5.59 -10.02 -3.64
CA PHE A 98 -5.39 -8.66 -3.19
C PHE A 98 -4.89 -7.75 -4.32
N MET A 99 -4.12 -8.34 -5.24
CA MET A 99 -3.50 -7.66 -6.37
C MET A 99 -3.57 -8.51 -7.62
N GLY A 100 -3.75 -7.84 -8.77
CA GLY A 100 -3.60 -8.37 -10.11
C GLY A 100 -2.32 -7.90 -10.78
N ASP A 101 -2.13 -8.35 -12.02
CA ASP A 101 -1.00 -7.95 -12.84
C ASP A 101 -1.03 -6.44 -13.12
N GLY A 102 0.04 -5.73 -12.75
CA GLY A 102 0.17 -4.29 -12.93
C GLY A 102 -0.23 -3.44 -11.72
N ASP A 103 -0.78 -4.04 -10.67
CA ASP A 103 -1.02 -3.37 -9.38
C ASP A 103 0.29 -3.06 -8.66
N ASN A 104 0.27 -2.05 -7.78
CA ASN A 104 1.43 -1.64 -7.00
C ASN A 104 1.13 -1.63 -5.49
N PHE A 105 2.05 -2.24 -4.74
CA PHE A 105 2.09 -2.17 -3.28
C PHE A 105 3.34 -1.47 -2.80
N LEU A 106 3.19 -0.44 -1.96
CA LEU A 106 4.32 0.24 -1.32
C LEU A 106 4.34 -0.03 0.19
N VAL A 107 5.52 -0.30 0.73
CA VAL A 107 5.74 -0.38 2.18
C VAL A 107 6.83 0.61 2.58
N LEU A 108 6.54 1.46 3.56
CA LEU A 108 7.47 2.44 4.12
C LEU A 108 7.42 2.40 5.66
N PHE A 109 8.60 2.40 6.30
CA PHE A 109 8.79 2.26 7.74
C PHE A 109 9.98 3.09 8.24
#